data_AF-E8KG34-F1
#
_entry.id   AF-E8KG34-F1
#
_cell.length_a   1.000
_cell.length_b   1.000
_cell.length_c   1.000
_cell.angle_alpha   90.00
_cell.angle_beta   90.00
_cell.angle_gamma   90.00
#
_symmetry.space_group_name_H-M   'P 1'
#
loop_
_entity.id
_entity.type
_entity.pdbx_description
1 polymer ?
#
loop_
_entity_poly.entity_id
_entity_poly.type
_entity_poly.pdbx_seq_one_letter_code
_entity_poly.pdbx_strand_id
1 'polypeptide(L)'
;MKKLNIATQSGTVLHGVLFPAETKAKTIVIAITGIHGNFYSNPFYYNIGETLSKAGVDFLYAQTRNAFGKMQEVNALTNEPEIIGSFNEDFVKTIEDLTAYLDFAEQQGYKNIVLAGHSLGANKVIYYLSETQDPRVSKFLLLSPANVTHLTNFVGEPERAYIRQMVEKGQGQKLLPFELFGWLPATADTAYQ
;
A
#
# COMPACT_ATOMS: atom_id res chain seq x y z
N MET A 1 15.80 -13.34 -4.69
CA MET A 1 15.04 -12.21 -4.12
C MET A 1 15.87 -10.93 -4.18
N LYS A 2 15.31 -9.79 -4.58
CA LYS A 2 15.98 -8.48 -4.70
C LYS A 2 15.14 -7.42 -3.98
N LYS A 3 15.75 -6.63 -3.09
CA LYS A 3 15.08 -5.47 -2.49
C LYS A 3 14.99 -4.34 -3.52
N LEU A 4 13.90 -3.59 -3.48
CA LEU A 4 13.64 -2.44 -4.34
C LEU A 4 13.25 -1.24 -3.48
N ASN A 5 13.74 -0.07 -3.89
CA ASN A 5 13.31 1.23 -3.40
C ASN A 5 12.76 1.97 -4.62
N ILE A 6 11.50 2.40 -4.57
CA ILE A 6 10.79 3.00 -5.71
C ILE A 6 10.22 4.32 -5.24
N ALA A 7 10.65 5.42 -5.87
CA ALA A 7 10.12 6.74 -5.57
C ALA A 7 8.77 6.93 -6.27
N THR A 8 7.83 7.51 -5.54
CA THR A 8 6.57 8.04 -6.08
C THR A 8 6.81 9.37 -6.81
N GLN A 9 5.80 9.88 -7.51
CA GLN A 9 5.88 11.15 -8.25
C GLN A 9 6.21 12.35 -7.34
N SER A 10 5.77 12.32 -6.09
CA SER A 10 6.02 13.30 -5.03
C SER A 10 7.30 13.01 -4.24
N GLY A 11 8.01 11.93 -4.57
CA GLY A 11 9.30 11.58 -4.00
C GLY A 11 9.25 10.69 -2.76
N THR A 12 8.08 10.35 -2.20
CA THR A 12 8.02 9.34 -1.13
C THR A 12 8.61 8.03 -1.64
N VAL A 13 9.56 7.46 -0.90
CA VAL A 13 10.21 6.19 -1.26
C VAL A 13 9.43 5.01 -0.69
N LEU A 14 9.02 4.11 -1.58
CA LEU A 14 8.34 2.86 -1.26
C LEU A 14 9.31 1.69 -1.33
N HIS A 15 9.05 0.67 -0.51
CA HIS A 15 9.90 -0.50 -0.40
C HIS A 15 9.26 -1.71 -1.05
N GLY A 16 10.06 -2.60 -1.61
CA GLY A 16 9.53 -3.79 -2.24
C GLY A 16 10.54 -4.90 -2.27
N VAL A 17 10.04 -6.09 -2.57
CA VAL A 17 10.87 -7.27 -2.76
C VAL A 17 10.43 -7.99 -4.02
N LEU A 18 11.35 -8.10 -4.97
CA LEU A 18 11.19 -8.81 -6.22
C LEU A 18 11.74 -10.24 -6.11
N PHE A 19 10.91 -11.19 -6.51
CA PHE A 19 11.23 -12.59 -6.74
C PHE A 19 11.30 -12.79 -8.26
N PRO A 20 12.53 -12.75 -8.84
CA PRO A 20 12.69 -12.92 -10.27
C PRO A 20 12.61 -14.41 -10.64
N ALA A 21 11.99 -14.69 -11.78
CA ALA A 21 12.11 -15.96 -12.47
C ALA A 21 13.57 -16.23 -12.90
N GLU A 22 13.87 -17.49 -13.17
CA GLU A 22 15.21 -17.91 -13.63
C GLU A 22 15.58 -17.33 -15.00
N THR A 23 14.57 -17.08 -15.83
CA THR A 23 14.72 -16.45 -17.15
C THR A 23 13.96 -15.13 -17.20
N LYS A 24 14.23 -14.31 -18.23
CA LYS A 24 13.57 -13.01 -18.39
C LYS A 24 12.06 -13.17 -18.53
N ALA A 25 11.32 -12.88 -17.47
CA ALA A 25 9.87 -12.96 -17.45
C ALA A 25 9.25 -11.84 -18.28
N LYS A 26 8.16 -12.15 -18.98
CA LYS A 26 7.29 -11.15 -19.63
C LYS A 26 6.13 -10.72 -18.72
N THR A 27 5.86 -11.49 -17.67
CA THR A 27 4.74 -11.29 -16.76
C THR A 27 5.27 -10.99 -15.37
N ILE A 28 4.68 -9.98 -14.72
CA ILE A 28 4.91 -9.67 -13.32
C ILE A 28 3.58 -9.62 -12.56
N VAL A 29 3.57 -10.19 -11.36
CA VAL A 29 2.51 -10.00 -10.37
C VAL A 29 3.01 -9.01 -9.33
N ILE A 30 2.35 -7.87 -9.19
CA ILE A 30 2.65 -6.86 -8.18
C ILE A 30 1.61 -6.97 -7.08
N ALA A 31 2.00 -7.48 -5.91
CA ALA A 31 1.12 -7.68 -4.76
C ALA A 31 1.28 -6.56 -3.73
N ILE A 32 0.27 -5.71 -3.64
CA ILE A 32 0.15 -4.62 -2.69
C ILE A 32 -0.13 -5.17 -1.29
N THR A 33 0.68 -4.75 -0.32
CA THR A 33 0.53 -5.18 1.06
C THR A 33 -0.71 -4.59 1.75
N GLY A 34 -1.18 -5.29 2.79
CA GLY A 34 -2.16 -4.73 3.71
C GLY A 34 -1.54 -3.73 4.68
N ILE A 35 -2.35 -3.20 5.59
CA ILE A 35 -1.87 -2.36 6.69
C ILE A 35 -0.86 -3.12 7.56
N HIS A 36 0.26 -2.47 7.90
CA HIS A 36 1.41 -3.09 8.57
C HIS A 36 2.00 -4.30 7.82
N GLY A 37 1.63 -4.46 6.55
CA GLY A 37 2.08 -5.54 5.71
C GLY A 37 3.47 -5.23 5.17
N ASN A 38 4.47 -5.97 5.64
CA ASN A 38 5.85 -5.86 5.15
C ASN A 38 6.52 -7.23 5.04
N PHE A 39 7.69 -7.26 4.39
CA PHE A 39 8.47 -8.48 4.18
C PHE A 39 9.28 -8.94 5.42
N TYR A 40 9.05 -8.35 6.59
CA TYR A 40 9.63 -8.85 7.84
C TYR A 40 8.59 -9.66 8.62
N SER A 41 7.30 -9.35 8.48
CA SER A 41 6.22 -9.93 9.28
C SER A 41 5.34 -10.96 8.56
N ASN A 42 5.38 -11.05 7.22
CA ASN A 42 4.40 -11.83 6.45
C ASN A 42 4.99 -12.97 5.60
N PRO A 43 5.58 -14.03 6.17
CA PRO A 43 6.37 -15.00 5.39
C PRO A 43 5.62 -15.74 4.26
N PHE A 44 4.29 -15.67 4.19
CA PHE A 44 3.51 -16.29 3.11
C PHE A 44 3.91 -15.81 1.70
N TYR A 45 4.42 -14.57 1.55
CA TYR A 45 4.86 -14.07 0.25
C TYR A 45 6.08 -14.84 -0.29
N TYR A 46 6.88 -15.51 0.55
CA TYR A 46 7.98 -16.37 0.07
C TYR A 46 7.43 -17.53 -0.76
N ASN A 47 6.40 -18.21 -0.25
CA ASN A 47 5.78 -19.32 -0.95
C ASN A 47 5.18 -18.86 -2.29
N ILE A 48 4.51 -17.70 -2.30
CA ILE A 48 3.95 -17.13 -3.54
C ILE A 48 5.09 -16.77 -4.52
N GLY A 49 6.09 -16.03 -4.04
CA GLY A 49 7.22 -15.56 -4.84
C GLY A 49 8.01 -16.71 -5.45
N GLU A 50 8.41 -17.71 -4.66
CA GLU A 50 9.13 -18.87 -5.17
C GLU A 50 8.30 -19.69 -6.16
N THR A 51 6.99 -19.86 -5.90
CA THR A 51 6.10 -20.60 -6.79
C THR A 51 5.97 -19.91 -8.14
N LEU A 52 5.73 -18.59 -8.13
CA LEU A 52 5.58 -17.81 -9.36
C LEU A 52 6.90 -17.70 -10.14
N SER A 53 8.02 -17.47 -9.45
CA SER A 53 9.34 -17.40 -10.09
C SER A 53 9.71 -18.71 -10.80
N LYS A 54 9.43 -19.87 -10.18
CA LYS A 54 9.62 -21.19 -10.81
C LYS A 54 8.72 -21.41 -12.03
N ALA A 55 7.56 -20.76 -12.06
CA ALA A 55 6.63 -20.79 -13.20
C ALA A 55 6.95 -19.75 -14.29
N GLY A 56 8.07 -19.04 -14.21
CA GLY A 56 8.45 -18.03 -15.20
C GLY A 56 7.74 -16.68 -15.03
N VAL A 57 7.20 -16.40 -13.84
CA VAL A 57 6.49 -15.17 -13.50
C VAL A 57 7.25 -14.43 -12.42
N ASP A 58 7.58 -13.16 -12.68
CA ASP A 58 8.18 -12.32 -11.65
C ASP A 58 7.12 -11.91 -10.62
N PHE A 59 7.49 -11.87 -9.35
CA PHE A 59 6.58 -11.48 -8.28
C PHE A 59 7.18 -10.36 -7.44
N LEU A 60 6.48 -9.24 -7.35
CA LEU A 60 6.85 -8.10 -6.54
C LEU A 60 5.91 -7.98 -5.35
N TYR A 61 6.43 -8.17 -4.14
CA TYR A 61 5.71 -7.83 -2.91
C TYR A 61 5.97 -6.35 -2.59
N ALA A 62 4.94 -5.53 -2.76
CA ALA A 62 5.00 -4.07 -2.84
C ALA A 62 4.40 -3.41 -1.59
N GLN A 63 5.24 -2.69 -0.84
CA GLN A 63 4.84 -1.97 0.37
C GLN A 63 4.41 -0.55 0.05
N THR A 64 3.18 -0.21 0.43
CA THR A 64 2.70 1.18 0.41
C THR A 64 3.07 1.93 1.69
N ARG A 65 2.76 3.22 1.76
CA ARG A 65 3.11 4.11 2.88
C ARG A 65 2.70 3.59 4.27
N ASN A 66 1.65 2.77 4.36
CA ASN A 66 1.17 2.14 5.60
C ASN A 66 1.81 0.78 5.97
N ALA A 67 2.90 0.35 5.34
CA ALA A 67 3.53 -0.94 5.63
C ALA A 67 4.11 -1.06 7.06
N PHE A 68 4.28 0.08 7.73
CA PHE A 68 4.64 0.18 9.13
C PHE A 68 3.71 1.16 9.86
N GLY A 69 3.63 1.05 11.19
CA GLY A 69 2.88 1.98 12.02
C GLY A 69 3.36 3.42 11.85
N LYS A 70 4.69 3.61 11.85
CA LYS A 70 5.39 4.86 11.59
C LYS A 70 6.82 4.52 11.16
N MET A 71 7.31 5.18 10.13
CA MET A 71 8.68 5.03 9.63
C MET A 71 9.20 6.37 9.11
N GLN A 72 10.51 6.54 9.17
CA GLN A 72 11.20 7.69 8.61
C GLN A 72 11.80 7.30 7.26
N GLU A 73 11.57 8.14 6.27
CA GLU A 73 12.14 8.07 4.94
C GLU A 73 12.87 9.38 4.61
N VAL A 74 13.58 9.38 3.49
CA VAL A 74 14.09 10.60 2.87
C VAL A 74 13.40 10.74 1.53
N ASN A 75 12.71 11.86 1.34
CA ASN A 75 12.02 12.11 0.09
C ASN A 75 13.04 12.23 -1.06
N ALA A 76 12.84 11.46 -2.13
CA ALA A 76 13.78 11.34 -3.23
C ALA A 76 13.92 12.61 -4.08
N LEU A 77 12.97 13.55 -4.00
CA LEU A 77 12.99 14.79 -4.77
C LEU A 77 13.55 15.96 -3.96
N THR A 78 13.13 16.09 -2.70
CA THR A 78 13.54 17.21 -1.85
C THR A 78 14.79 16.91 -1.03
N ASN A 79 15.14 15.63 -0.87
CA ASN A 79 16.19 15.15 0.03
C ASN A 79 15.93 15.52 1.52
N GLU A 80 14.68 15.83 1.86
CA GLU A 80 14.26 16.15 3.22
C GLU A 80 13.70 14.90 3.94
N PRO A 81 13.82 14.84 5.29
CA PRO A 81 13.17 13.79 6.07
C PRO A 81 11.66 13.78 5.88
N GLU A 82 11.10 12.60 5.65
CA GLU A 82 9.67 12.35 5.53
C GLU A 82 9.25 11.31 6.58
N ILE A 83 8.07 11.49 7.17
CA ILE A 83 7.49 10.51 8.10
C ILE A 83 6.23 9.96 7.47
N ILE A 84 6.22 8.66 7.22
CA ILE A 84 5.10 7.93 6.65
C ILE A 84 4.68 6.79 7.57
N GLY A 85 3.47 6.29 7.42
CA GLY A 85 2.99 5.13 8.15
C GLY A 85 1.49 5.02 8.10
N SER A 86 0.98 3.95 8.68
CA SER A 86 -0.47 3.76 8.79
C SER A 86 -1.15 4.84 9.63
N PHE A 87 -0.40 5.49 10.53
CA PHE A 87 -0.93 6.51 11.43
C PHE A 87 -1.34 7.80 10.72
N ASN A 88 -0.73 8.11 9.57
CA ASN A 88 -1.01 9.29 8.78
C ASN A 88 -1.38 8.92 7.34
N GLU A 89 -1.98 7.75 7.16
CA GLU A 89 -2.39 7.27 5.85
C GLU A 89 -3.41 8.24 5.22
N ASP A 90 -3.12 8.62 3.99
CA ASP A 90 -4.03 9.27 3.06
C ASP A 90 -4.35 8.25 1.96
N PHE A 91 -5.55 7.69 2.00
CA PHE A 91 -5.94 6.60 1.13
C PHE A 91 -5.94 7.01 -0.33
N VAL A 92 -6.17 8.30 -0.65
CA VAL A 92 -6.13 8.82 -2.02
C VAL A 92 -4.73 8.71 -2.61
N LYS A 93 -3.69 8.84 -1.78
CA LYS A 93 -2.29 8.66 -2.21
C LYS A 93 -1.94 7.24 -2.63
N THR A 94 -2.82 6.27 -2.40
CA THR A 94 -2.72 4.92 -2.99
C THR A 94 -2.59 4.99 -4.51
N ILE A 95 -3.24 5.96 -5.17
CA ILE A 95 -3.13 6.12 -6.63
C ILE A 95 -1.68 6.32 -7.04
N GLU A 96 -1.00 7.19 -6.33
CA GLU A 96 0.40 7.48 -6.58
C GLU A 96 1.31 6.31 -6.24
N ASP A 97 1.05 5.61 -5.12
CA ASP A 97 1.82 4.45 -4.69
C ASP A 97 1.81 3.35 -5.76
N LEU A 98 0.62 2.98 -6.22
CA LEU A 98 0.45 1.91 -7.19
C LEU A 98 0.99 2.31 -8.57
N THR A 99 0.83 3.58 -8.95
CA THR A 99 1.41 4.11 -10.19
C THR A 99 2.93 3.95 -10.20
N ALA A 100 3.62 4.25 -9.09
CA ALA A 100 5.07 4.09 -9.01
C ALA A 100 5.54 2.64 -9.27
N TYR A 101 4.81 1.65 -8.76
CA TYR A 101 5.09 0.24 -9.03
C TYR A 101 4.80 -0.19 -10.47
N LEU A 102 3.72 0.34 -11.07
CA LEU A 102 3.39 0.07 -12.47
C LEU A 102 4.41 0.73 -13.42
N ASP A 103 4.84 1.95 -13.14
CA ASP A 103 5.88 2.67 -13.87
C ASP A 103 7.20 1.88 -13.82
N PHE A 104 7.58 1.38 -12.64
CA PHE A 104 8.72 0.50 -12.50
C PHE A 104 8.58 -0.74 -13.40
N ALA A 105 7.44 -1.42 -13.38
CA ALA A 105 7.23 -2.62 -14.18
C ALA A 105 7.28 -2.33 -15.69
N GLU A 106 6.66 -1.23 -16.14
CA GLU A 106 6.72 -0.79 -17.53
C GLU A 106 8.16 -0.49 -17.97
N GLN A 107 8.93 0.23 -17.14
CA GLN A 107 10.34 0.55 -17.40
C GLN A 107 11.23 -0.71 -17.45
N GLN A 108 10.92 -1.75 -16.67
CA GLN A 108 11.60 -3.05 -16.77
C GLN A 108 11.18 -3.85 -18.03
N GLY A 109 10.17 -3.38 -18.76
CA GLY A 109 9.74 -3.94 -20.04
C GLY A 109 8.79 -5.13 -19.90
N TYR A 110 8.13 -5.31 -18.75
CA TYR A 110 7.09 -6.33 -18.61
C TYR A 110 5.94 -6.05 -19.58
N LYS A 111 5.36 -7.13 -20.11
CA LYS A 111 4.27 -7.08 -21.10
C LYS A 111 2.91 -7.40 -20.51
N ASN A 112 2.89 -8.21 -19.44
CA ASN A 112 1.68 -8.53 -18.72
C ASN A 112 1.87 -8.14 -17.25
N ILE A 113 1.16 -7.12 -16.80
CA ILE A 113 1.16 -6.73 -15.40
C ILE A 113 -0.13 -7.24 -14.77
N VAL A 114 0.01 -7.99 -13.68
CA VAL A 114 -1.10 -8.46 -12.85
C VAL A 114 -1.03 -7.73 -11.52
N LEU A 115 -2.06 -6.97 -11.19
CA LEU A 115 -2.11 -6.21 -9.94
C LEU A 115 -2.84 -7.02 -8.87
N ALA A 116 -2.16 -7.39 -7.81
CA ALA A 116 -2.70 -8.16 -6.70
C ALA A 116 -2.73 -7.33 -5.42
N GLY A 117 -3.64 -7.63 -4.51
CA GLY A 117 -3.69 -6.98 -3.19
C GLY A 117 -4.12 -7.94 -2.10
N HIS A 118 -3.50 -7.83 -0.92
CA HIS A 118 -3.85 -8.62 0.27
C HIS A 118 -4.47 -7.74 1.35
N SER A 119 -5.56 -8.20 1.97
CA SER A 119 -6.24 -7.46 3.06
C SER A 119 -6.62 -6.05 2.59
N LEU A 120 -6.24 -4.99 3.31
CA LEU A 120 -6.46 -3.60 2.88
C LEU A 120 -5.81 -3.28 1.52
N GLY A 121 -4.73 -3.96 1.16
CA GLY A 121 -4.09 -3.84 -0.15
C GLY A 121 -5.03 -4.27 -1.29
N ALA A 122 -5.97 -5.19 -1.04
CA ALA A 122 -6.99 -5.54 -2.03
C ALA A 122 -7.96 -4.37 -2.27
N ASN A 123 -8.38 -3.67 -1.21
CA ASN A 123 -9.22 -2.47 -1.33
C ASN A 123 -8.47 -1.35 -2.06
N LYS A 124 -7.16 -1.20 -1.81
CA LYS A 124 -6.29 -0.26 -2.55
C LYS A 124 -6.26 -0.57 -4.05
N VAL A 125 -6.13 -1.85 -4.42
CA VAL A 125 -6.20 -2.28 -5.82
C VAL A 125 -7.57 -1.99 -6.44
N ILE A 126 -8.66 -2.28 -5.72
CA ILE A 126 -10.02 -1.97 -6.19
C ILE A 126 -10.17 -0.47 -6.46
N TYR A 127 -9.78 0.35 -5.48
CA TYR A 127 -9.84 1.81 -5.58
C TYR A 127 -8.99 2.34 -6.73
N TYR A 128 -7.75 1.86 -6.88
CA TYR A 128 -6.89 2.23 -7.99
C TYR A 128 -7.52 1.97 -9.36
N LEU A 129 -8.09 0.77 -9.53
CA LEU A 129 -8.68 0.36 -10.79
C LEU A 129 -10.00 1.09 -11.08
N SER A 130 -10.78 1.44 -10.06
CA SER A 130 -12.01 2.23 -10.23
C SER A 130 -11.71 3.66 -10.68
N GLU A 131 -10.67 4.28 -10.12
CA GLU A 131 -10.32 5.67 -10.40
C GLU A 131 -9.53 5.84 -11.70
N THR A 132 -8.61 4.93 -12.01
CA THR A 132 -7.64 5.13 -13.11
C THR A 132 -7.97 4.34 -14.37
N GLN A 133 -8.59 3.15 -14.22
CA GLN A 133 -8.76 2.18 -15.29
C GLN A 133 -7.45 1.91 -16.07
N ASP A 134 -6.30 1.91 -15.37
CA ASP A 134 -4.98 1.87 -15.99
C ASP A 134 -4.85 0.68 -16.97
N PRO A 135 -4.67 0.94 -18.28
CA PRO A 135 -4.66 -0.10 -19.31
C PRO A 135 -3.44 -1.02 -19.24
N ARG A 136 -2.40 -0.66 -18.46
CA ARG A 136 -1.23 -1.51 -18.24
C ARG A 136 -1.58 -2.73 -17.39
N VAL A 137 -2.63 -2.65 -16.57
CA VAL A 137 -3.08 -3.77 -15.72
C VAL A 137 -3.94 -4.73 -16.53
N SER A 138 -3.35 -5.87 -16.89
CA SER A 138 -4.02 -6.90 -17.71
C SER A 138 -5.01 -7.76 -16.93
N LYS A 139 -4.77 -7.96 -15.63
CA LYS A 139 -5.56 -8.78 -14.70
C LYS A 139 -5.34 -8.27 -13.28
N PHE A 140 -6.26 -8.63 -12.38
CA PHE A 140 -6.08 -8.38 -10.95
C PHE A 140 -6.44 -9.59 -10.09
N LEU A 141 -5.89 -9.64 -8.88
CA LEU A 141 -6.13 -10.69 -7.88
C LEU A 141 -6.42 -10.05 -6.51
N LEU A 142 -7.53 -10.44 -5.89
CA LEU A 142 -7.94 -9.89 -4.60
C LEU A 142 -7.85 -10.98 -3.53
N LEU A 143 -6.89 -10.87 -2.63
CA LEU A 143 -6.60 -11.86 -1.59
C LEU A 143 -7.19 -11.40 -0.26
N SER A 144 -8.29 -12.02 0.14
CA SER A 144 -9.00 -11.74 1.39
C SER A 144 -9.25 -10.24 1.65
N PRO A 145 -10.04 -9.55 0.79
CA PRO A 145 -10.28 -8.11 0.95
C PRO A 145 -10.87 -7.75 2.30
N ALA A 146 -10.50 -6.57 2.82
CA ALA A 146 -11.06 -6.07 4.06
C ALA A 146 -12.49 -5.55 3.84
N ASN A 147 -13.41 -5.96 4.72
CA ASN A 147 -14.71 -5.32 4.81
C ASN A 147 -14.59 -4.04 5.64
N VAL A 148 -14.18 -2.95 4.98
CA VAL A 148 -13.91 -1.66 5.64
C VAL A 148 -15.16 -1.09 6.31
N THR A 149 -16.35 -1.26 5.71
CA THR A 149 -17.61 -0.89 6.35
C THR A 149 -17.78 -1.58 7.69
N HIS A 150 -17.58 -2.89 7.75
CA HIS A 150 -17.64 -3.63 9.01
C HIS A 150 -16.53 -3.22 9.98
N LEU A 151 -15.30 -3.00 9.50
CA LEU A 151 -14.18 -2.56 10.33
C LEU A 151 -14.46 -1.20 11.00
N THR A 152 -15.09 -0.27 10.29
CA THR A 152 -15.41 1.04 10.87
C THR A 152 -16.52 0.97 11.93
N ASN A 153 -17.31 -0.11 12.01
CA ASN A 153 -18.31 -0.26 13.08
C ASN A 153 -17.69 -0.36 14.48
N PHE A 154 -16.39 -0.65 14.58
CA PHE A 154 -15.65 -0.59 15.85
C PHE A 154 -15.47 0.83 16.38
N VAL A 155 -15.65 1.86 15.53
CA VAL A 155 -15.56 3.26 15.92
C VAL A 155 -16.95 3.75 16.32
N GLY A 156 -17.12 4.02 17.62
CA GLY A 156 -18.41 4.45 18.17
C GLY A 156 -18.76 5.90 17.82
N GLU A 157 -20.03 6.29 17.96
CA GLU A 157 -20.44 7.68 17.72
C GLU A 157 -19.68 8.73 18.55
N PRO A 158 -19.32 8.50 19.83
CA PRO A 158 -18.51 9.46 20.57
C PRO A 158 -17.13 9.71 19.92
N GLU A 159 -16.47 8.65 19.45
CA GLU A 159 -15.18 8.74 18.76
C GLU A 159 -15.33 9.41 17.40
N ARG A 160 -16.37 9.05 16.63
CA ARG A 160 -16.68 9.69 15.34
C ARG A 160 -16.96 11.18 15.50
N ALA A 161 -17.71 11.58 16.51
CA ALA A 161 -17.98 12.98 16.81
C ALA A 161 -16.70 13.72 17.21
N TYR A 162 -15.82 13.09 17.98
CA TYR A 162 -14.52 13.65 18.34
C TYR A 162 -13.62 13.85 17.10
N ILE A 163 -13.53 12.84 16.24
CA ILE A 163 -12.78 12.90 14.96
C ILE A 163 -13.30 14.05 14.10
N ARG A 164 -14.64 14.14 13.89
CA ARG A 164 -15.28 15.24 13.15
C ARG A 164 -14.89 16.60 13.71
N GLN A 165 -15.02 16.78 15.02
CA GLN A 165 -14.70 18.04 15.68
C GLN A 165 -13.21 18.42 15.52
N MET A 166 -12.31 17.45 15.56
CA MET A 166 -10.87 17.67 15.36
C MET A 166 -10.58 18.19 13.95
N VAL A 167 -11.18 17.56 12.92
CA VAL A 167 -11.04 17.98 11.52
C VAL A 167 -11.64 19.38 11.31
N GLU A 168 -12.85 19.65 11.80
CA GLU A 168 -13.52 20.96 11.70
C GLU A 168 -12.72 22.09 12.36
N LYS A 169 -11.97 21.80 13.42
CA LYS A 169 -11.08 22.76 14.10
C LYS A 169 -9.73 22.94 13.41
N GLY A 170 -9.51 22.33 12.24
CA GLY A 170 -8.22 22.35 11.54
C GLY A 170 -7.12 21.56 12.25
N GLN A 171 -7.50 20.58 13.07
CA GLN A 171 -6.58 19.76 13.86
C GLN A 171 -6.46 18.32 13.31
N GLY A 172 -6.80 18.13 12.04
CA GLY A 172 -6.79 16.83 11.34
C GLY A 172 -5.47 16.06 11.43
N GLN A 173 -4.34 16.75 11.38
CA GLN A 173 -3.01 16.14 11.46
C GLN A 173 -2.56 15.73 12.87
N LYS A 174 -3.38 16.00 13.90
CA LYS A 174 -3.07 15.56 15.27
C LYS A 174 -3.44 14.09 15.46
N LEU A 175 -2.60 13.37 16.20
CA LEU A 175 -2.91 12.02 16.67
C LEU A 175 -4.17 12.03 17.55
N LEU A 176 -5.01 11.02 17.35
CA LEU A 176 -6.15 10.77 18.21
C LEU A 176 -5.69 10.34 19.61
N PRO A 177 -6.46 10.67 20.67
CA PRO A 177 -6.18 10.22 22.03
C PRO A 177 -6.58 8.75 22.26
N PHE A 178 -7.04 8.05 21.23
CA PHE A 178 -7.43 6.65 21.22
C PHE A 178 -6.97 5.99 19.91
N GLU A 179 -6.90 4.67 19.89
CA GLU A 179 -6.55 3.90 18.70
C GLU A 179 -7.79 3.68 17.82
N LEU A 180 -7.66 3.99 16.53
CA LEU A 180 -8.66 3.64 15.53
C LEU A 180 -8.81 2.12 15.48
N PHE A 181 -10.06 1.63 15.46
CA PHE A 181 -10.38 0.20 15.51
C PHE A 181 -9.84 -0.55 16.76
N GLY A 182 -9.35 0.16 17.77
CA GLY A 182 -8.80 -0.41 19.00
C GLY A 182 -7.38 -0.97 18.90
N TRP A 183 -6.65 -0.68 17.83
CA TRP A 183 -5.24 -1.11 17.66
C TRP A 183 -4.40 -0.22 16.74
N LEU A 184 -5.01 0.71 15.99
CA LEU A 184 -4.34 1.55 15.00
C LEU A 184 -4.22 2.99 15.51
N PRO A 185 -3.04 3.43 16.00
CA PRO A 185 -2.77 4.86 16.17
C PRO A 185 -3.00 5.58 14.84
N ALA A 186 -3.78 6.67 14.85
CA ALA A 186 -4.13 7.41 13.65
C ALA A 186 -4.24 8.91 13.93
N THR A 187 -4.00 9.74 12.93
CA THR A 187 -4.40 11.15 12.93
C THR A 187 -5.91 11.26 12.72
N ALA A 188 -6.48 12.41 13.08
CA ALA A 188 -7.90 12.66 12.84
C ALA A 188 -8.25 12.64 11.35
N ASP A 189 -7.40 13.14 10.46
CA ASP A 189 -7.61 13.08 9.00
C ASP A 189 -7.60 11.63 8.48
N THR A 190 -6.71 10.78 8.99
CA THR A 190 -6.70 9.34 8.64
C THR A 190 -7.97 8.64 9.09
N ALA A 191 -8.48 8.98 10.28
CA ALA A 191 -9.69 8.36 10.82
C ALA A 191 -11.00 8.92 10.23
N TYR A 192 -10.96 10.07 9.56
CA TYR A 192 -12.13 10.74 9.01
C TYR A 192 -12.49 10.31 7.59
N GLN A 193 -11.51 9.76 6.86
CA GLN A 193 -11.69 9.17 5.52
C GLN A 193 -12.70 8.01 5.53
#